data_AF-A0A7V1ZGS0-F1
#
_entry.id   AF-A0A7V1ZGS0-F1
#
_cell.length_a   1.000
_cell.length_b   1.000
_cell.length_c   1.000
_cell.angle_alpha   90.00
_cell.angle_beta   90.00
_cell.angle_gamma   90.00
#
_symmetry.space_group_name_H-M   'P 1'
#
loop_
_entity.id
_entity.type
_entity.pdbx_description
1 polymer ?
#
loop_
_entity_poly.entity_id
_entity_poly.type
_entity_poly.pdbx_seq_one_letter_code
_entity_poly.pdbx_strand_id
1 'polypeptide(L)'
;VVSELYQNQHPAPLILPSHLNVANPAVRGELLRHIGNEYLGVIASDIAGGNSKAERIDRDMGSEYARFGVASGLARAIFFSSFSGSHKRGVGIQRLRLALLQPELPPAIISDALRRLEEELWYLHVEAGVYQFSSQPNLNRVIVEKEEAVKPEQITEEMRARLEKLAGSEMRVTLWPQASQDVGDTKELKLAVLSPEHTRQAGSTEALVRELLDKYGQTFRTYRNTLLLLAADASELAGAQQQIKRYLAFRAIRDDKALARQLSEENRKAVESKLKEAEGGIAHRLLSAYRHLAKADEKGVLWLDLGLPTVGAKPSLAGRVRDYLRDEDMLLDKISPRRIIGKAWEEHEPTKAVDEIYEAFLKYPHLPMLESKQVLLEAVAQGVREGVFGVRVGERVFFKENIGASVLAAETVLLREPTISQRVPETTSGPGGEMLPPPPGVQEGPTAATDAGKAPGPTIPAYTLEAGIPWDKLSDFVRGVVTPLRQDGAELEIMVTLKARTESGIKQTTLEQKVRETLRQIGATVFNEEPRGPSGSSAP
;
A
#
# COMPACT_ATOMS: atom_id res chain seq x y z
N VAL A 1 -17.07 48.55 35.93
CA VAL A 1 -17.18 49.06 34.54
C VAL A 1 -17.09 50.59 34.50
N VAL A 2 -18.13 51.36 34.85
CA VAL A 2 -18.08 52.85 34.77
C VAL A 2 -16.90 53.44 35.55
N SER A 3 -16.76 53.07 36.83
CA SER A 3 -15.65 53.52 37.68
C SER A 3 -14.27 53.18 37.11
N GLU A 4 -14.14 52.02 36.46
CA GLU A 4 -12.86 51.56 35.90
C GLU A 4 -12.52 52.31 34.61
N LEU A 5 -13.50 52.49 33.72
CA LEU A 5 -13.32 53.27 32.49
C LEU A 5 -12.98 54.73 32.81
N TYR A 6 -13.60 55.30 33.85
CA TYR A 6 -13.29 56.64 34.34
C TYR A 6 -11.85 56.74 34.88
N GLN A 7 -11.44 55.79 35.74
CA GLN A 7 -10.07 55.74 36.28
C GLN A 7 -9.00 55.58 35.19
N ASN A 8 -9.30 54.79 34.15
CA ASN A 8 -8.40 54.55 33.03
C ASN A 8 -8.48 55.65 31.94
N GLN A 9 -9.29 56.70 32.13
CA GLN A 9 -9.52 57.77 31.16
C GLN A 9 -9.85 57.24 29.75
N HIS A 10 -10.72 56.23 29.67
CA HIS A 10 -11.02 55.55 28.41
C HIS A 10 -11.65 56.53 27.39
N PRO A 11 -11.09 56.70 26.18
CA PRO A 11 -11.45 57.80 25.27
C PRO A 11 -12.76 57.58 24.48
N ALA A 12 -13.47 56.48 24.74
CA ALA A 12 -14.62 56.09 23.92
C ALA A 12 -15.85 56.95 24.24
N PRO A 13 -16.61 57.41 23.23
CA PRO A 13 -17.75 58.29 23.41
C PRO A 13 -18.96 57.61 24.08
N LEU A 14 -19.04 56.28 23.99
CA LEU A 14 -20.10 55.45 24.57
C LEU A 14 -19.49 54.28 25.35
N ILE A 15 -20.19 53.82 26.38
CA ILE A 15 -19.85 52.57 27.06
C ILE A 15 -20.49 51.42 26.29
N LEU A 16 -19.66 50.55 25.69
CA LEU A 16 -20.06 49.43 24.84
C LEU A 16 -19.74 48.09 25.51
N PRO A 17 -20.37 46.98 25.07
CA PRO A 17 -20.07 45.63 25.59
C PRO A 17 -18.59 45.22 25.46
N SER A 18 -17.87 45.74 24.46
CA SER A 18 -16.43 45.51 24.28
C SER A 18 -15.58 46.08 25.42
N HIS A 19 -16.10 47.08 26.15
CA HIS A 19 -15.42 47.72 27.29
C HIS A 19 -15.58 46.94 28.60
N LEU A 20 -16.29 45.79 28.59
CA LEU A 20 -16.42 44.92 29.75
C LEU A 20 -15.09 44.22 30.04
N ASN A 21 -14.28 44.81 30.91
CA ASN A 21 -12.98 44.26 31.27
C ASN A 21 -13.11 43.06 32.20
N VAL A 22 -13.23 41.86 31.63
CA VAL A 22 -13.26 40.60 32.38
C VAL A 22 -11.89 40.20 32.96
N ALA A 23 -10.82 40.96 32.70
CA ALA A 23 -9.56 40.83 33.44
C ALA A 23 -9.69 41.38 34.87
N ASN A 24 -10.57 42.36 35.09
CA ASN A 24 -10.81 42.95 36.40
C ASN A 24 -11.49 41.93 37.34
N PRO A 25 -10.90 41.60 38.50
CA PRO A 25 -11.47 40.60 39.41
C PRO A 25 -12.89 40.90 39.89
N ALA A 26 -13.24 42.19 40.08
CA ALA A 26 -14.57 42.58 40.52
C ALA A 26 -15.62 42.37 39.42
N VAL A 27 -15.31 42.79 38.18
CA VAL A 27 -16.21 42.59 37.02
C VAL A 27 -16.36 41.10 36.70
N ARG A 28 -15.24 40.36 36.69
CA ARG A 28 -15.23 38.91 36.47
C ARG A 28 -16.01 38.18 37.55
N GLY A 29 -15.77 38.51 38.82
CA GLY A 29 -16.46 37.88 39.95
C GLY A 29 -17.98 38.09 39.90
N GLU A 30 -18.44 39.29 39.53
CA GLU A 30 -19.87 39.56 39.37
C GLU A 30 -20.49 38.74 38.23
N LEU A 31 -19.85 38.65 37.06
CA LEU A 31 -20.38 37.85 35.95
C LEU A 31 -20.45 36.36 36.32
N LEU A 32 -19.38 35.81 36.89
CA LEU A 32 -19.29 34.38 37.25
C LEU A 32 -20.33 33.96 38.31
N ARG A 33 -20.78 34.86 39.18
CA ARG A 33 -21.88 34.59 40.11
C ARG A 33 -23.17 34.17 39.38
N HIS A 34 -23.40 34.71 38.18
CA HIS A 34 -24.61 34.46 37.41
C HIS A 34 -24.45 33.35 36.37
N ILE A 35 -23.25 33.18 35.80
CA ILE A 35 -23.01 32.26 34.67
C ILE A 35 -22.27 30.98 35.05
N GLY A 36 -21.71 30.90 36.27
CA GLY A 36 -20.97 29.74 36.76
C GLY A 36 -19.45 29.86 36.66
N ASN A 37 -18.74 29.14 37.54
CA ASN A 37 -17.28 29.17 37.65
C ASN A 37 -16.55 28.42 36.53
N GLU A 38 -17.24 27.57 35.78
CA GLU A 38 -16.71 26.87 34.61
C GLU A 38 -16.18 27.81 33.52
N TYR A 39 -16.65 29.05 33.47
CA TYR A 39 -16.19 30.08 32.53
C TYR A 39 -14.89 30.77 32.96
N LEU A 40 -14.33 30.48 34.14
CA LEU A 40 -13.00 30.96 34.52
C LEU A 40 -11.93 30.52 33.52
N GLY A 41 -11.98 29.25 33.12
CA GLY A 41 -11.06 28.70 32.12
C GLY A 41 -11.24 29.32 30.74
N VAL A 42 -12.49 29.59 30.35
CA VAL A 42 -12.84 30.26 29.08
C VAL A 42 -12.23 31.67 29.04
N ILE A 43 -12.43 32.45 30.10
CA ILE A 43 -11.89 33.81 30.19
C ILE A 43 -10.36 33.78 30.11
N ALA A 44 -9.72 32.96 30.95
CA ALA A 44 -8.26 32.90 31.01
C ALA A 44 -7.62 32.43 29.69
N SER A 45 -8.23 31.44 29.02
CA SER A 45 -7.73 30.89 27.75
C SER A 45 -7.92 31.87 26.59
N ASP A 46 -9.15 32.35 26.39
CA ASP A 46 -9.55 32.91 25.11
C ASP A 46 -9.79 34.41 25.12
N ILE A 47 -10.11 35.01 26.27
CA ILE A 47 -10.67 36.38 26.34
C ILE A 47 -9.74 37.37 27.05
N ALA A 48 -9.25 37.03 28.24
CA ALA A 48 -8.44 37.92 29.06
C ALA A 48 -7.59 37.17 30.08
N GLY A 49 -6.31 37.51 30.17
CA GLY A 49 -5.39 36.89 31.13
C GLY A 49 -3.92 37.29 30.98
N GLY A 50 -3.61 38.34 30.20
CA GLY A 50 -2.26 38.77 29.87
C GLY A 50 -1.61 37.97 28.73
N ASN A 51 -2.05 36.72 28.53
CA ASN A 51 -1.62 35.87 27.41
C ASN A 51 -2.79 35.05 26.82
N SER A 52 -4.02 35.58 26.91
CA SER A 52 -5.17 34.94 26.27
C SER A 52 -5.07 35.01 24.75
N LYS A 53 -5.80 34.13 24.04
CA LYS A 53 -5.77 34.07 22.57
C LYS A 53 -6.21 35.39 21.92
N ALA A 54 -7.26 36.03 22.42
CA ALA A 54 -7.69 37.33 21.90
C ALA A 54 -6.62 38.43 22.08
N GLU A 55 -5.96 38.49 23.24
CA GLU A 55 -4.86 39.45 23.48
C GLU A 55 -3.63 39.15 22.62
N ARG A 56 -3.38 37.88 22.27
CA ARG A 56 -2.34 37.50 21.31
C ARG A 56 -2.69 37.96 19.91
N ILE A 57 -3.92 37.73 19.45
CA ILE A 57 -4.40 38.19 18.14
C ILE A 57 -4.23 39.71 18.02
N ASP A 58 -4.59 40.48 19.05
CA ASP A 58 -4.41 41.93 19.05
C ASP A 58 -2.94 42.35 18.83
N ARG A 59 -1.98 41.63 19.45
CA ARG A 59 -0.54 41.87 19.23
C ARG A 59 -0.11 41.52 17.80
N ASP A 60 -0.64 40.44 17.25
CA ASP A 60 -0.33 39.93 15.91
C ASP A 60 -1.01 40.72 14.78
N MET A 61 -1.93 41.63 15.11
CA MET A 61 -2.56 42.56 14.15
C MET A 61 -1.71 43.81 13.85
N GLY A 62 -0.55 43.96 14.50
CA GLY A 62 0.38 45.07 14.27
C GLY A 62 0.14 46.28 15.18
N SER A 63 1.19 47.08 15.39
CA SER A 63 1.22 48.15 16.40
C SER A 63 0.17 49.25 16.19
N GLU A 64 -0.22 49.51 14.93
CA GLU A 64 -1.26 50.50 14.60
C GLU A 64 -2.65 50.11 15.12
N TYR A 65 -2.94 48.80 15.15
CA TYR A 65 -4.25 48.27 15.51
C TYR A 65 -4.29 47.67 16.92
N ALA A 66 -3.15 47.20 17.45
CA ALA A 66 -3.05 46.63 18.79
C ALA A 66 -3.60 47.57 19.89
N ARG A 67 -3.42 48.88 19.72
CA ARG A 67 -3.92 49.91 20.66
C ARG A 67 -5.44 49.92 20.82
N PHE A 68 -6.19 49.44 19.83
CA PHE A 68 -7.65 49.41 19.87
C PHE A 68 -8.20 48.15 20.56
N GLY A 69 -7.37 47.12 20.75
CA GLY A 69 -7.79 45.85 21.37
C GLY A 69 -9.01 45.24 20.68
N VAL A 70 -9.00 45.19 19.35
CA VAL A 70 -10.16 44.81 18.52
C VAL A 70 -10.59 43.38 18.81
N ALA A 71 -9.65 42.43 18.82
CA ALA A 71 -9.93 41.02 19.08
C ALA A 71 -10.40 40.81 20.53
N SER A 72 -9.74 41.42 21.51
CA SER A 72 -10.15 41.38 22.92
C SER A 72 -11.54 42.01 23.13
N GLY A 73 -11.81 43.14 22.49
CA GLY A 73 -13.10 43.83 22.53
C GLY A 73 -14.22 43.00 21.93
N LEU A 74 -13.96 42.34 20.79
CA LEU A 74 -14.90 41.40 20.16
C LEU A 74 -15.16 40.20 21.07
N ALA A 75 -14.11 39.59 21.62
CA ALA A 75 -14.23 38.45 22.53
C ALA A 75 -15.09 38.81 23.75
N ARG A 76 -14.88 39.99 24.37
CA ARG A 76 -15.70 40.49 25.49
C ARG A 76 -17.15 40.72 25.09
N ALA A 77 -17.39 41.32 23.93
CA ALA A 77 -18.74 41.57 23.43
C ALA A 77 -19.50 40.26 23.12
N ILE A 78 -18.84 39.28 22.50
CA ILE A 78 -19.39 37.95 22.26
C ILE A 78 -19.67 37.25 23.59
N PHE A 79 -18.71 37.26 24.52
CA PHE A 79 -18.86 36.63 25.83
C PHE A 79 -20.06 37.19 26.58
N PHE A 80 -20.19 38.51 26.68
CA PHE A 80 -21.34 39.13 27.32
C PHE A 80 -22.66 38.74 26.63
N SER A 81 -22.69 38.73 25.30
CA SER A 81 -23.90 38.38 24.53
C SER A 81 -24.28 36.89 24.59
N SER A 82 -23.31 36.03 24.95
CA SER A 82 -23.51 34.58 25.07
C SER A 82 -24.48 34.19 26.19
N PHE A 83 -24.67 35.08 27.16
CA PHE A 83 -25.52 34.88 28.33
C PHE A 83 -26.79 35.75 28.32
N SER A 84 -27.20 36.25 27.14
CA SER A 84 -28.46 36.98 27.04
C SER A 84 -29.64 36.08 27.46
N GLY A 85 -30.61 36.64 28.18
CA GLY A 85 -31.84 35.94 28.57
C GLY A 85 -32.80 35.64 27.41
N SER A 86 -32.39 35.84 26.16
CA SER A 86 -33.21 35.63 24.98
C SER A 86 -33.17 34.17 24.50
N HIS A 87 -34.19 33.74 23.76
CA HIS A 87 -34.25 32.37 23.20
C HIS A 87 -33.07 32.03 22.27
N LYS A 88 -32.41 33.02 21.67
CA LYS A 88 -31.21 32.84 20.83
C LYS A 88 -30.00 33.42 21.56
N ARG A 89 -29.15 32.53 22.08
CA ARG A 89 -27.87 32.93 22.68
C ARG A 89 -26.87 33.31 21.59
N GLY A 90 -25.93 34.18 21.95
CA GLY A 90 -24.89 34.67 21.04
C GLY A 90 -25.23 35.95 20.30
N VAL A 91 -24.39 36.32 19.34
CA VAL A 91 -24.45 37.62 18.67
C VAL A 91 -24.00 37.52 17.22
N GLY A 92 -24.68 38.24 16.32
CA GLY A 92 -24.32 38.31 14.91
C GLY A 92 -23.35 39.46 14.60
N ILE A 93 -22.71 39.38 13.42
CA ILE A 93 -21.69 40.34 12.98
C ILE A 93 -22.14 41.80 12.99
N GLN A 94 -23.41 42.09 12.66
CA GLN A 94 -23.91 43.47 12.63
C GLN A 94 -23.87 44.11 14.04
N ARG A 95 -24.25 43.34 15.07
CA ARG A 95 -24.19 43.81 16.47
C ARG A 95 -22.76 43.90 16.97
N LEU A 96 -21.87 43.02 16.52
CA LEU A 96 -20.44 43.07 16.87
C LEU A 96 -19.76 44.31 16.31
N ARG A 97 -20.08 44.70 15.07
CA ARG A 97 -19.61 45.97 14.50
C ARG A 97 -20.06 47.18 15.32
N LEU A 98 -21.30 47.19 15.80
CA LEU A 98 -21.80 48.25 16.69
C LEU A 98 -21.12 48.23 18.07
N ALA A 99 -20.79 47.05 18.59
CA ALA A 99 -20.12 46.90 19.89
C ALA A 99 -18.67 47.40 19.90
N LEU A 100 -18.06 47.65 18.73
CA LEU A 100 -16.71 48.19 18.59
C LEU A 100 -16.66 49.49 17.77
N LEU A 101 -17.79 50.18 17.61
CA LEU A 101 -17.85 51.38 16.78
C LEU A 101 -16.95 52.48 17.34
N GLN A 102 -15.87 52.80 16.62
CA GLN A 102 -14.97 53.93 16.90
C GLN A 102 -14.68 54.68 15.59
N PRO A 103 -14.60 56.03 15.60
CA PRO A 103 -14.34 56.82 14.40
C PRO A 103 -13.05 56.43 13.65
N GLU A 104 -12.03 56.00 14.38
CA GLU A 104 -10.68 55.71 13.87
C GLU A 104 -10.51 54.26 13.40
N LEU A 105 -11.50 53.38 13.59
CA LEU A 105 -11.38 51.95 13.32
C LEU A 105 -12.02 51.57 11.97
N PRO A 106 -11.22 51.10 10.98
CA PRO A 106 -11.77 50.65 9.71
C PRO A 106 -12.65 49.38 9.87
N PRO A 107 -13.85 49.31 9.25
CA PRO A 107 -14.72 48.15 9.37
C PRO A 107 -14.12 46.81 8.91
N ALA A 108 -13.14 46.85 8.00
CA ALA A 108 -12.45 45.66 7.51
C ALA A 108 -11.65 44.94 8.61
N ILE A 109 -11.06 45.70 9.54
CA ILE A 109 -10.25 45.19 10.65
C ILE A 109 -11.10 44.34 11.60
N ILE A 110 -12.37 44.72 11.82
CA ILE A 110 -13.31 43.94 12.63
C ILE A 110 -13.56 42.56 12.01
N SER A 111 -13.66 42.50 10.68
CA SER A 111 -13.94 41.25 9.97
C SER A 111 -12.70 40.34 9.95
N ASP A 112 -11.50 40.89 9.83
CA ASP A 112 -10.25 40.13 9.96
C ASP A 112 -10.05 39.60 11.39
N ALA A 113 -10.26 40.44 12.40
CA ALA A 113 -10.18 40.02 13.80
C ALA A 113 -11.18 38.90 14.11
N LEU A 114 -12.43 39.00 13.63
CA LEU A 114 -13.42 37.93 13.80
C LEU A 114 -12.98 36.61 13.17
N ARG A 115 -12.44 36.65 11.96
CA ARG A 115 -11.92 35.46 11.28
C ARG A 115 -10.79 34.81 12.09
N ARG A 116 -9.84 35.60 12.60
CA ARG A 116 -8.77 35.07 13.47
C ARG A 116 -9.33 34.50 14.78
N LEU A 117 -10.34 35.16 15.36
CA LEU A 117 -11.00 34.64 16.56
C LEU A 117 -11.65 33.27 16.28
N GLU A 118 -12.30 33.10 15.13
CA GLU A 118 -12.88 31.81 14.70
C GLU A 118 -11.83 30.72 14.49
N GLU A 119 -10.65 31.08 13.98
CA GLU A 119 -9.55 30.17 13.69
C GLU A 119 -8.85 29.71 14.98
N GLU A 120 -8.68 30.60 15.96
CA GLU A 120 -7.80 30.34 17.11
C GLU A 120 -8.52 29.99 18.42
N LEU A 121 -9.71 30.54 18.71
CA LEU A 121 -10.35 30.38 20.02
C LEU A 121 -10.90 28.97 20.22
N TRP A 122 -10.67 28.41 21.41
CA TRP A 122 -11.13 27.08 21.77
C TRP A 122 -12.59 27.04 22.18
N TYR A 123 -13.08 28.07 22.85
CA TYR A 123 -14.41 28.08 23.46
C TYR A 123 -15.43 28.87 22.66
N LEU A 124 -15.01 29.41 21.51
CA LEU A 124 -15.88 30.11 20.57
C LEU A 124 -16.56 29.12 19.62
N HIS A 125 -17.88 29.19 19.59
CA HIS A 125 -18.75 28.45 18.69
C HIS A 125 -19.43 29.43 17.74
N VAL A 126 -19.46 29.08 16.45
CA VAL A 126 -20.07 29.90 15.41
C VAL A 126 -21.05 29.06 14.62
N GLU A 127 -22.33 29.43 14.65
CA GLU A 127 -23.41 28.74 13.96
C GLU A 127 -24.22 29.73 13.15
N ALA A 128 -24.28 29.54 11.82
CA ALA A 128 -25.00 30.42 10.90
C ALA A 128 -24.70 31.93 11.10
N GLY A 129 -23.44 32.28 11.39
CA GLY A 129 -23.00 33.65 11.64
C GLY A 129 -23.35 34.22 13.01
N VAL A 130 -23.79 33.36 13.95
CA VAL A 130 -24.01 33.70 15.36
C VAL A 130 -22.83 33.19 16.18
N TYR A 131 -22.17 34.10 16.89
CA TYR A 131 -21.00 33.85 17.72
C TYR A 131 -21.41 33.66 19.18
N GLN A 132 -20.91 32.61 19.82
CA GLN A 132 -21.20 32.32 21.23
C GLN A 132 -20.03 31.63 21.93
N PHE A 133 -19.74 32.03 23.16
CA PHE A 133 -18.87 31.28 24.05
C PHE A 133 -19.62 30.18 24.79
N SER A 134 -19.01 29.00 24.85
CA SER A 134 -19.46 27.86 25.66
C SER A 134 -18.39 27.49 26.68
N SER A 135 -18.78 26.86 27.79
CA SER A 135 -17.83 26.24 28.72
C SER A 135 -17.18 24.99 28.14
N GLN A 136 -17.73 24.46 27.05
CA GLN A 136 -17.21 23.31 26.32
C GLN A 136 -16.28 23.75 25.18
N PRO A 137 -15.07 23.18 25.08
CA PRO A 137 -14.19 23.41 23.94
C PRO A 137 -14.84 22.96 22.62
N ASN A 138 -14.62 23.74 21.58
CA ASN A 138 -14.91 23.39 20.20
C ASN A 138 -13.95 22.28 19.75
N LEU A 139 -14.47 21.06 19.67
CA LEU A 139 -13.68 19.88 19.37
C LEU A 139 -12.92 20.00 18.05
N ASN A 140 -13.51 20.61 17.02
CA ASN A 140 -12.84 20.77 15.73
C ASN A 140 -11.62 21.70 15.85
N ARG A 141 -11.70 22.76 16.66
CA ARG A 141 -10.56 23.67 16.90
C ARG A 141 -9.45 22.99 17.66
N VAL A 142 -9.81 22.23 18.69
CA VAL A 142 -8.86 21.40 19.43
C VAL A 142 -8.15 20.40 18.52
N ILE A 143 -8.87 19.76 17.59
CA ILE A 143 -8.28 18.81 16.62
C ILE A 143 -7.29 19.53 15.70
N VAL A 144 -7.67 20.65 15.10
CA VAL A 144 -6.79 21.41 14.19
C VAL A 144 -5.52 21.85 14.91
N GLU A 145 -5.63 22.43 16.11
CA GLU A 145 -4.45 22.85 16.86
C GLU A 145 -3.54 21.65 17.23
N LYS A 146 -4.14 20.53 17.64
CA LYS A 146 -3.36 19.32 17.97
C LYS A 146 -2.74 18.69 16.74
N GLU A 147 -3.37 18.78 15.57
CA GLU A 147 -2.76 18.39 14.29
C GLU A 147 -1.58 19.29 13.94
N GLU A 148 -1.73 20.61 14.03
CA GLU A 148 -0.66 21.58 13.76
C GLU A 148 0.53 21.42 14.72
N ALA A 149 0.27 21.01 15.96
CA ALA A 149 1.29 20.72 16.96
C ALA A 149 2.07 19.42 16.69
N VAL A 150 1.61 18.53 15.81
CA VAL A 150 2.34 17.30 15.45
C VAL A 150 3.55 17.67 14.59
N LYS A 151 4.74 17.33 15.09
CA LYS A 151 5.99 17.59 14.39
C LYS A 151 6.28 16.52 13.32
N PRO A 152 6.97 16.86 12.21
CA PRO A 152 7.35 15.88 11.19
C PRO A 152 8.12 14.68 11.73
N GLU A 153 8.98 14.87 12.74
CA GLU A 153 9.79 13.80 13.34
C GLU A 153 8.91 12.76 14.03
N GLN A 154 7.81 13.18 14.66
CA GLN A 154 6.86 12.27 15.31
C GLN A 154 6.11 11.42 14.28
N ILE A 155 5.79 11.99 13.11
CA ILE A 155 5.17 11.26 12.00
C ILE A 155 6.13 10.20 11.48
N THR A 156 7.40 10.56 11.28
CA THR A 156 8.44 9.64 10.83
C THR A 156 8.66 8.52 11.85
N GLU A 157 8.79 8.83 13.14
CA GLU A 157 8.98 7.82 14.19
C GLU A 157 7.80 6.82 14.27
N GLU A 158 6.57 7.32 14.28
CA GLU A 158 5.37 6.46 14.29
C GLU A 158 5.29 5.62 13.02
N MET A 159 5.61 6.20 11.85
CA MET A 159 5.65 5.45 10.59
C MET A 159 6.70 4.33 10.63
N ARG A 160 7.90 4.59 11.16
CA ARG A 160 8.95 3.57 11.33
C ARG A 160 8.42 2.40 12.15
N ALA A 161 7.86 2.69 13.33
CA ALA A 161 7.34 1.68 14.24
C ALA A 161 6.22 0.83 13.61
N ARG A 162 5.40 1.43 12.73
CA ARG A 162 4.36 0.71 11.99
C ARG A 162 4.95 -0.13 10.86
N LEU A 163 5.94 0.37 10.12
CA LEU A 163 6.64 -0.38 9.08
C LEU A 163 7.41 -1.58 9.66
N GLU A 164 8.01 -1.45 10.85
CA GLU A 164 8.68 -2.56 11.55
C GLU A 164 7.70 -3.71 11.84
N LYS A 165 6.48 -3.39 12.27
CA LYS A 165 5.42 -4.38 12.49
C LYS A 165 4.90 -4.99 11.19
N LEU A 166 4.96 -4.24 10.08
CA LEU A 166 4.51 -4.68 8.76
C LEU A 166 5.60 -5.36 7.95
N ALA A 167 6.86 -5.36 8.40
CA ALA A 167 8.00 -5.84 7.64
C ALA A 167 7.80 -7.29 7.14
N GLY A 168 7.39 -8.18 8.05
CA GLY A 168 7.27 -9.62 7.79
C GLY A 168 8.56 -10.40 8.08
N SER A 169 8.50 -11.70 7.85
CA SER A 169 9.60 -12.65 8.12
C SER A 169 9.97 -13.53 6.93
N GLU A 170 9.33 -13.30 5.79
CA GLU A 170 9.50 -14.07 4.55
C GLU A 170 10.86 -13.84 3.90
N MET A 171 11.47 -12.69 4.18
CA MET A 171 12.82 -12.32 3.78
C MET A 171 13.41 -11.38 4.83
N ARG A 172 14.73 -11.20 4.82
CA ARG A 172 15.39 -10.30 5.77
C ARG A 172 15.09 -8.85 5.40
N VAL A 173 14.32 -8.15 6.23
CA VAL A 173 13.94 -6.76 5.99
C VAL A 173 14.88 -5.78 6.71
N THR A 174 15.41 -4.80 5.97
CA THR A 174 16.14 -3.66 6.52
C THR A 174 15.35 -2.38 6.24
N LEU A 175 14.99 -1.62 7.27
CA LEU A 175 14.32 -0.34 7.09
C LEU A 175 15.31 0.81 6.98
N TRP A 176 15.07 1.66 5.99
CA TRP A 176 15.71 2.96 5.76
C TRP A 176 17.24 2.92 5.75
N PRO A 177 17.85 2.02 4.94
CA PRO A 177 19.29 2.04 4.76
C PRO A 177 19.72 3.41 4.23
N GLN A 178 20.78 3.97 4.80
CA GLN A 178 21.37 5.25 4.39
C GLN A 178 22.58 5.03 3.49
N ALA A 179 23.25 3.89 3.64
CA ALA A 179 24.44 3.54 2.87
C ALA A 179 24.42 2.07 2.43
N SER A 180 25.19 1.76 1.39
CA SER A 180 25.31 0.40 0.82
C SER A 180 25.71 -0.68 1.83
N GLN A 181 26.47 -0.31 2.87
CA GLN A 181 26.91 -1.22 3.94
C GLN A 181 25.82 -1.60 4.95
N ASP A 182 24.71 -0.85 4.99
CA ASP A 182 23.59 -1.13 5.91
C ASP A 182 22.82 -2.40 5.50
N VAL A 183 23.00 -2.84 4.25
CA VAL A 183 22.40 -4.07 3.72
C VAL A 183 23.51 -5.05 3.33
N GLY A 184 23.64 -6.11 4.13
CA GLY A 184 24.71 -7.10 3.97
C GLY A 184 24.73 -7.79 2.60
N ASP A 185 25.94 -8.07 2.10
CA ASP A 185 26.15 -8.87 0.89
C ASP A 185 26.18 -10.38 1.21
N THR A 186 25.02 -10.90 1.61
CA THR A 186 24.80 -12.31 1.97
C THR A 186 23.97 -13.06 0.92
N LYS A 187 23.97 -14.40 0.99
CA LYS A 187 23.25 -15.29 0.05
C LYS A 187 21.73 -15.35 0.26
N GLU A 188 21.22 -14.85 1.37
CA GLU A 188 19.79 -14.85 1.70
C GLU A 188 19.04 -13.73 0.96
N LEU A 189 17.76 -13.96 0.62
CA LEU A 189 16.90 -12.92 0.06
C LEU A 189 16.67 -11.80 1.08
N LYS A 190 16.85 -10.56 0.64
CA LYS A 190 16.74 -9.36 1.46
C LYS A 190 15.83 -8.33 0.80
N LEU A 191 15.09 -7.62 1.64
CA LEU A 191 14.28 -6.47 1.26
C LEU A 191 14.76 -5.24 2.02
N ALA A 192 15.21 -4.22 1.32
CA ALA A 192 15.46 -2.93 1.94
C ALA A 192 14.32 -1.97 1.63
N VAL A 193 13.64 -1.48 2.67
CA VAL A 193 12.54 -0.51 2.52
C VAL A 193 13.14 0.88 2.60
N LEU A 194 13.00 1.68 1.55
CA LEU A 194 13.61 3.01 1.48
C LEU A 194 12.93 4.02 2.42
N SER A 195 13.66 5.05 2.80
CA SER A 195 13.13 6.13 3.63
C SER A 195 12.02 6.90 2.90
N PRO A 196 11.14 7.61 3.65
CA PRO A 196 10.11 8.47 3.07
C PRO A 196 10.65 9.59 2.17
N GLU A 197 11.94 9.94 2.29
CA GLU A 197 12.62 10.94 1.47
C GLU A 197 12.97 10.39 0.07
N HIS A 198 13.07 9.07 -0.06
CA HIS A 198 13.44 8.38 -1.29
C HIS A 198 12.24 7.66 -1.92
N THR A 199 11.22 8.45 -2.27
CA THR A 199 10.05 7.95 -3.03
C THR A 199 10.42 7.61 -4.47
N ARG A 200 9.62 6.79 -5.14
CA ARG A 200 9.84 6.42 -6.54
C ARG A 200 9.95 7.64 -7.47
N GLN A 201 9.20 8.70 -7.19
CA GLN A 201 9.14 9.93 -7.99
C GLN A 201 10.26 10.93 -7.63
N ALA A 202 10.99 10.75 -6.53
CA ALA A 202 12.07 11.65 -6.15
C ALA A 202 13.33 11.41 -7.01
N GLY A 203 13.92 12.49 -7.53
CA GLY A 203 15.10 12.41 -8.40
C GLY A 203 16.35 11.84 -7.71
N SER A 204 16.46 11.96 -6.39
CA SER A 204 17.58 11.43 -5.59
C SER A 204 17.52 9.90 -5.40
N THR A 205 16.34 9.29 -5.57
CA THR A 205 16.12 7.87 -5.28
C THR A 205 16.89 6.94 -6.21
N GLU A 206 16.98 7.27 -7.50
CA GLU A 206 17.68 6.46 -8.50
C GLU A 206 19.17 6.27 -8.16
N ALA A 207 19.84 7.33 -7.69
CA ALA A 207 21.24 7.27 -7.32
C ALA A 207 21.48 6.32 -6.12
N LEU A 208 20.67 6.46 -5.07
CA LEU A 208 20.74 5.60 -3.89
C LEU A 208 20.41 4.14 -4.23
N VAL A 209 19.37 3.90 -5.04
CA VAL A 209 18.95 2.56 -5.48
C VAL A 209 20.08 1.87 -6.24
N ARG A 210 20.72 2.56 -7.19
CA ARG A 210 21.88 2.03 -7.91
C ARG A 210 23.04 1.74 -6.98
N GLU A 211 23.35 2.65 -6.06
CA GLU A 211 24.42 2.44 -5.09
C GLU A 211 24.18 1.20 -4.23
N LEU A 212 22.97 1.02 -3.69
CA LEU A 212 22.60 -0.13 -2.87
C LEU A 212 22.69 -1.45 -3.64
N LEU A 213 22.24 -1.48 -4.90
CA LEU A 213 22.25 -2.68 -5.75
C LEU A 213 23.65 -3.04 -6.26
N ASP A 214 24.51 -2.06 -6.54
CA ASP A 214 25.81 -2.30 -7.17
C ASP A 214 26.98 -2.38 -6.19
N LYS A 215 26.84 -1.78 -5.00
CA LYS A 215 27.94 -1.70 -4.01
C LYS A 215 27.60 -2.32 -2.67
N TYR A 216 28.66 -2.68 -1.95
CA TYR A 216 28.67 -2.97 -0.53
C TYR A 216 29.91 -2.30 0.07
N GLY A 217 29.71 -1.13 0.69
CA GLY A 217 30.80 -0.25 1.12
C GLY A 217 31.62 0.22 -0.09
N GLN A 218 32.92 -0.09 -0.08
CA GLN A 218 33.86 0.28 -1.15
C GLN A 218 33.95 -0.77 -2.28
N THR A 219 33.34 -1.94 -2.09
CA THR A 219 33.42 -3.06 -3.04
C THR A 219 32.15 -3.20 -3.86
N PHE A 220 32.24 -3.87 -5.01
CA PHE A 220 31.07 -4.26 -5.78
C PHE A 220 30.31 -5.38 -5.08
N ARG A 221 28.98 -5.30 -5.11
CA ARG A 221 28.11 -6.33 -4.55
C ARG A 221 28.22 -7.60 -5.38
N THR A 222 28.44 -8.72 -4.71
CA THR A 222 28.53 -10.05 -5.34
C THR A 222 27.13 -10.63 -5.56
N TYR A 223 26.29 -10.67 -4.52
CA TYR A 223 24.98 -11.34 -4.58
C TYR A 223 23.87 -10.37 -5.01
N ARG A 224 24.01 -9.79 -6.21
CA ARG A 224 23.10 -8.76 -6.74
C ARG A 224 21.67 -9.26 -6.95
N ASN A 225 21.49 -10.56 -7.21
CA ASN A 225 20.17 -11.17 -7.39
C ASN A 225 19.53 -11.62 -6.08
N THR A 226 20.00 -11.12 -4.92
CA THR A 226 19.41 -11.42 -3.60
C THR A 226 18.84 -10.19 -2.91
N LEU A 227 19.04 -9.01 -3.49
CA LEU A 227 18.66 -7.73 -2.91
C LEU A 227 17.51 -7.11 -3.69
N LEU A 228 16.45 -6.80 -2.96
CA LEU A 228 15.27 -6.09 -3.43
C LEU A 228 15.14 -4.78 -2.65
N LEU A 229 14.72 -3.71 -3.31
CA LEU A 229 14.50 -2.42 -2.68
C LEU A 229 13.05 -1.98 -2.86
N LEU A 230 12.39 -1.54 -1.79
CA LEU A 230 10.99 -1.12 -1.82
C LEU A 230 10.89 0.38 -1.54
N ALA A 231 10.46 1.12 -2.56
CA ALA A 231 10.22 2.56 -2.48
C ALA A 231 8.73 2.86 -2.31
N ALA A 232 8.45 3.97 -1.63
CA ALA A 232 7.10 4.49 -1.52
C ALA A 232 6.69 5.27 -2.78
N ASP A 233 5.41 5.22 -3.11
CA ASP A 233 4.75 6.16 -4.01
C ASP A 233 4.51 7.49 -3.29
N ALA A 234 4.92 8.61 -3.90
CA ALA A 234 4.86 9.92 -3.26
C ALA A 234 3.43 10.37 -2.89
N SER A 235 2.44 10.09 -3.73
CA SER A 235 1.05 10.50 -3.49
C SER A 235 0.43 9.70 -2.36
N GLU A 236 0.59 8.38 -2.39
CA GLU A 236 0.07 7.50 -1.35
C GLU A 236 0.77 7.71 -0.01
N LEU A 237 2.08 7.99 -0.03
CA LEU A 237 2.86 8.30 1.17
C LEU A 237 2.35 9.57 1.85
N ALA A 238 2.05 10.64 1.10
CA ALA A 238 1.49 11.87 1.66
C ALA A 238 0.15 11.60 2.36
N GLY A 239 -0.70 10.74 1.77
CA GLY A 239 -1.95 10.28 2.39
C GLY A 239 -1.71 9.49 3.69
N ALA A 240 -0.71 8.61 3.72
CA ALA A 240 -0.33 7.86 4.91
C ALA A 240 0.19 8.78 6.03
N GLN A 241 1.05 9.75 5.70
CA GLN A 241 1.57 10.73 6.65
C GLN A 241 0.45 11.59 7.25
N GLN A 242 -0.50 12.05 6.43
CA GLN A 242 -1.65 12.81 6.93
C GLN A 242 -2.53 11.98 7.86
N GLN A 243 -2.73 10.68 7.57
CA GLN A 243 -3.47 9.78 8.45
C GLN A 243 -2.75 9.58 9.80
N ILE A 244 -1.43 9.39 9.77
CA ILE A 244 -0.61 9.29 10.98
C ILE A 244 -0.66 10.58 11.80
N LYS A 245 -0.58 11.74 11.14
CA LYS A 245 -0.72 13.05 11.78
C LYS A 245 -2.03 13.17 12.56
N ARG A 246 -3.15 12.79 11.93
CA ARG A 246 -4.48 12.74 12.57
C ARG A 246 -4.53 11.78 13.75
N TYR A 247 -3.99 10.58 13.59
CA TYR A 247 -3.90 9.60 14.67
C TYR A 247 -3.12 10.15 15.88
N LEU A 248 -1.96 10.78 15.65
CA LEU A 248 -1.15 11.39 16.70
C LEU A 248 -1.89 12.55 17.39
N ALA A 249 -2.62 13.37 16.62
CA ALA A 249 -3.43 14.45 17.17
C ALA A 249 -4.56 13.92 18.08
N PHE A 250 -5.33 12.92 17.63
CA PHE A 250 -6.38 12.32 18.44
C PHE A 250 -5.82 11.64 19.69
N ARG A 251 -4.67 10.96 19.56
CA ARG A 251 -3.98 10.37 20.69
C ARG A 251 -3.56 11.43 21.70
N ALA A 252 -3.01 12.56 21.23
CA ALA A 252 -2.65 13.68 22.10
C ALA A 252 -3.85 14.30 22.82
N ILE A 253 -5.03 14.37 22.18
CA ILE A 253 -6.27 14.83 22.83
C ILE A 253 -6.72 13.85 23.92
N ARG A 254 -6.72 12.55 23.60
CA ARG A 254 -7.12 11.49 24.55
C ARG A 254 -6.19 11.44 25.77
N ASP A 255 -4.89 11.56 25.54
CA ASP A 255 -3.86 11.41 26.59
C ASP A 255 -3.73 12.69 27.46
N ASP A 256 -4.25 13.84 26.99
CA ASP A 256 -4.32 15.09 27.74
C ASP A 256 -5.47 15.07 28.77
N LYS A 257 -5.15 14.67 30.00
CA LYS A 257 -6.14 14.54 31.09
C LYS A 257 -6.88 15.84 31.44
N ALA A 258 -6.23 17.00 31.27
CA ALA A 258 -6.84 18.28 31.60
C ALA A 258 -7.90 18.64 30.56
N LEU A 259 -7.54 18.54 29.28
CA LEU A 259 -8.45 18.74 28.16
C LEU A 259 -9.57 17.70 28.16
N ALA A 260 -9.24 16.41 28.37
CA ALA A 260 -10.22 15.34 28.43
C ALA A 260 -11.31 15.64 29.47
N ARG A 261 -10.95 16.16 30.65
CA ARG A 261 -11.91 16.56 31.70
C ARG A 261 -12.88 17.67 31.27
N GLN A 262 -12.46 18.55 30.37
CA GLN A 262 -13.27 19.67 29.87
C GLN A 262 -14.20 19.28 28.73
N LEU A 263 -13.90 18.19 28.01
CA LEU A 263 -14.76 17.68 26.93
C LEU A 263 -16.03 17.00 27.48
N SER A 264 -17.14 17.19 26.77
CA SER A 264 -18.39 16.48 26.98
C SER A 264 -18.23 14.97 26.72
N GLU A 265 -19.12 14.16 27.31
CA GLU A 265 -19.13 12.71 27.07
C GLU A 265 -19.29 12.34 25.58
N GLU A 266 -20.08 13.11 24.84
CA GLU A 266 -20.24 12.95 23.40
C GLU A 266 -18.92 13.24 22.66
N ASN A 267 -18.25 14.35 22.99
CA ASN A 267 -16.97 14.71 22.38
C ASN A 267 -15.87 13.69 22.71
N ARG A 268 -15.84 13.15 23.95
CA ARG A 268 -14.91 12.07 24.34
C ARG A 268 -15.14 10.82 23.50
N LYS A 269 -16.39 10.39 23.34
CA LYS A 269 -16.74 9.24 22.48
C LYS A 269 -16.38 9.51 21.02
N ALA A 270 -16.60 10.73 20.52
CA ALA A 270 -16.23 11.11 19.17
C ALA A 270 -14.70 11.04 18.95
N VAL A 271 -13.89 11.53 19.90
CA VAL A 271 -12.42 11.42 19.85
C VAL A 271 -11.99 9.96 19.84
N GLU A 272 -12.54 9.12 20.72
CA GLU A 272 -12.19 7.71 20.80
C GLU A 272 -12.56 6.94 19.52
N SER A 273 -13.72 7.24 18.94
CA SER A 273 -14.15 6.67 17.65
C SER A 273 -13.21 7.09 16.52
N LYS A 274 -12.91 8.39 16.40
CA LYS A 274 -12.00 8.93 15.38
C LYS A 274 -10.59 8.42 15.53
N LEU A 275 -10.12 8.21 16.77
CA LEU A 275 -8.80 7.61 17.04
C LEU A 275 -8.72 6.18 16.49
N LYS A 276 -9.72 5.35 16.77
CA LYS A 276 -9.79 3.96 16.28
C LYS A 276 -9.87 3.90 14.75
N GLU A 277 -10.69 4.76 14.15
CA GLU A 277 -10.78 4.88 12.70
C GLU A 277 -9.45 5.33 12.09
N ALA A 278 -8.82 6.35 12.68
CA ALA A 278 -7.53 6.85 12.24
C ALA A 278 -6.45 5.76 12.28
N GLU A 279 -6.39 5.00 13.38
CA GLU A 279 -5.44 3.89 13.56
C GLU A 279 -5.69 2.73 12.59
N GLY A 280 -6.95 2.30 12.43
CA GLY A 280 -7.30 1.12 11.63
C GLY A 280 -6.92 1.23 10.16
N GLY A 281 -6.86 2.44 9.61
CA GLY A 281 -6.49 2.70 8.21
C GLY A 281 -4.98 2.77 7.93
N ILE A 282 -4.13 2.93 8.96
CA ILE A 282 -2.70 3.22 8.76
C ILE A 282 -1.98 2.08 8.05
N ALA A 283 -2.23 0.82 8.46
CA ALA A 283 -1.54 -0.33 7.88
C ALA A 283 -1.82 -0.46 6.37
N HIS A 284 -3.08 -0.35 5.97
CA HIS A 284 -3.46 -0.41 4.56
C HIS A 284 -2.86 0.75 3.75
N ARG A 285 -2.83 1.97 4.31
CA ARG A 285 -2.19 3.14 3.68
C ARG A 285 -0.69 2.94 3.49
N LEU A 286 0.02 2.44 4.50
CA LEU A 286 1.45 2.18 4.40
C LEU A 286 1.78 1.08 3.38
N LEU A 287 1.01 -0.01 3.36
CA LEU A 287 1.13 -1.05 2.35
C LEU A 287 0.83 -0.51 0.94
N SER A 288 -0.15 0.37 0.79
CA SER A 288 -0.48 1.00 -0.49
C SER A 288 0.61 1.97 -0.96
N ALA A 289 1.25 2.68 -0.01
CA ALA A 289 2.35 3.58 -0.30
C ALA A 289 3.60 2.81 -0.75
N TYR A 290 4.03 1.80 0.01
CA TYR A 290 5.23 1.01 -0.29
C TYR A 290 4.94 -0.10 -1.31
N ARG A 291 4.91 0.29 -2.59
CA ARG A 291 4.54 -0.60 -3.71
C ARG A 291 5.52 -0.63 -4.87
N HIS A 292 6.53 0.25 -4.92
CA HIS A 292 7.47 0.31 -6.04
C HIS A 292 8.72 -0.51 -5.70
N LEU A 293 8.86 -1.67 -6.33
CA LEU A 293 9.97 -2.59 -6.11
C LEU A 293 11.06 -2.38 -7.16
N ALA A 294 12.29 -2.18 -6.71
CA ALA A 294 13.47 -2.16 -7.54
C ALA A 294 14.30 -3.43 -7.33
N LYS A 295 14.80 -4.00 -8.43
CA LYS A 295 15.83 -5.04 -8.43
C LYS A 295 16.90 -4.75 -9.47
N ALA A 296 18.06 -5.39 -9.32
CA ALA A 296 19.07 -5.37 -10.35
C ALA A 296 18.57 -6.06 -11.63
N ASP A 297 19.02 -5.57 -12.77
CA ASP A 297 18.76 -6.09 -14.10
C ASP A 297 20.00 -5.92 -14.99
N GLU A 298 20.04 -6.59 -16.16
CA GLU A 298 21.16 -6.46 -17.12
C GLU A 298 21.37 -5.02 -17.58
N LYS A 299 20.27 -4.26 -17.73
CA LYS A 299 20.29 -2.87 -18.20
C LYS A 299 20.36 -1.84 -17.06
N GLY A 300 20.56 -2.29 -15.82
CA GLY A 300 20.65 -1.44 -14.63
C GLY A 300 19.63 -1.81 -13.58
N VAL A 301 18.59 -0.99 -13.42
CA VAL A 301 17.56 -1.14 -12.39
C VAL A 301 16.22 -1.43 -13.05
N LEU A 302 15.58 -2.52 -12.65
CA LEU A 302 14.20 -2.84 -13.03
C LEU A 302 13.26 -2.38 -11.92
N TRP A 303 12.28 -1.55 -12.28
CA TRP A 303 11.20 -1.11 -11.40
C TRP A 303 9.91 -1.86 -11.72
N LEU A 304 9.24 -2.31 -10.67
CA LEU A 304 7.97 -3.06 -10.71
C LEU A 304 6.98 -2.38 -9.75
N ASP A 305 5.70 -2.39 -10.10
CA ASP A 305 4.63 -1.87 -9.25
C ASP A 305 3.79 -3.03 -8.72
N LEU A 306 3.80 -3.24 -7.40
CA LEU A 306 3.07 -4.28 -6.70
C LEU A 306 1.54 -4.05 -6.72
N GLY A 307 1.09 -2.89 -7.19
CA GLY A 307 -0.29 -2.47 -7.16
C GLY A 307 -0.79 -2.23 -5.73
N LEU A 308 -2.11 -2.13 -5.61
CA LEU A 308 -2.77 -1.90 -4.32
C LEU A 308 -2.99 -3.22 -3.57
N PRO A 309 -2.86 -3.23 -2.24
CA PRO A 309 -3.16 -4.42 -1.45
C PRO A 309 -4.65 -4.77 -1.52
N THR A 310 -4.96 -6.06 -1.59
CA THR A 310 -6.34 -6.57 -1.53
C THR A 310 -7.04 -6.10 -0.26
N VAL A 311 -8.26 -5.57 -0.41
CA VAL A 311 -9.06 -5.08 0.72
C VAL A 311 -9.36 -6.23 1.68
N GLY A 312 -9.13 -6.02 2.98
CA GLY A 312 -9.36 -7.00 4.04
C GLY A 312 -8.21 -7.99 4.27
N ALA A 313 -7.27 -8.11 3.32
CA ALA A 313 -6.05 -8.86 3.55
C ALA A 313 -5.11 -8.07 4.48
N LYS A 314 -4.33 -8.79 5.30
CA LYS A 314 -3.32 -8.20 6.19
C LYS A 314 -1.92 -8.74 5.88
N PRO A 315 -1.41 -8.56 4.65
CA PRO A 315 -0.10 -9.08 4.29
C PRO A 315 1.01 -8.22 4.91
N SER A 316 2.19 -8.81 5.08
CA SER A 316 3.43 -8.09 5.37
C SER A 316 4.02 -7.48 4.09
N LEU A 317 4.95 -6.53 4.21
CA LEU A 317 5.71 -5.97 3.08
C LEU A 317 6.50 -7.07 2.36
N ALA A 318 7.26 -7.87 3.13
CA ALA A 318 8.00 -9.01 2.61
C ALA A 318 7.08 -10.05 1.95
N GLY A 319 5.95 -10.38 2.57
CA GLY A 319 4.95 -11.30 2.01
C GLY A 319 4.42 -10.81 0.67
N ARG A 320 4.02 -9.53 0.57
CA ARG A 320 3.55 -8.95 -0.70
C ARG A 320 4.60 -9.00 -1.80
N VAL A 321 5.85 -8.68 -1.46
CA VAL A 321 6.96 -8.73 -2.42
C VAL A 321 7.19 -10.18 -2.88
N ARG A 322 7.23 -11.14 -1.95
CA ARG A 322 7.41 -12.56 -2.27
C ARG A 322 6.30 -13.07 -3.19
N ASP A 323 5.04 -12.80 -2.84
CA ASP A 323 3.88 -13.29 -3.57
C ASP A 323 3.85 -12.69 -4.99
N TYR A 324 4.10 -11.38 -5.12
CA TYR A 324 4.23 -10.72 -6.43
C TYR A 324 5.35 -11.33 -7.28
N LEU A 325 6.54 -11.58 -6.70
CA LEU A 325 7.66 -12.17 -7.43
C LEU A 325 7.39 -13.63 -7.85
N ARG A 326 6.63 -14.39 -7.07
CA ARG A 326 6.20 -15.74 -7.43
C ARG A 326 5.22 -15.71 -8.60
N ASP A 327 4.22 -14.82 -8.54
CA ASP A 327 3.20 -14.69 -9.58
C ASP A 327 3.80 -14.26 -10.93
N GLU A 328 4.87 -13.46 -10.90
CA GLU A 328 5.61 -13.01 -12.09
C GLU A 328 6.75 -13.98 -12.53
N ASP A 329 6.81 -15.20 -11.99
CA ASP A 329 7.87 -16.20 -12.26
C ASP A 329 9.32 -15.68 -12.01
N MET A 330 9.47 -14.61 -11.23
CA MET A 330 10.76 -14.01 -10.86
C MET A 330 11.36 -14.64 -9.61
N LEU A 331 10.54 -15.25 -8.76
CA LEU A 331 10.95 -16.05 -7.61
C LEU A 331 10.40 -17.47 -7.76
N LEU A 332 11.29 -18.44 -7.89
CA LEU A 332 10.91 -19.83 -8.11
C LEU A 332 10.95 -20.62 -6.80
N ASP A 333 9.83 -21.27 -6.49
CA ASP A 333 9.73 -22.32 -5.47
C ASP A 333 9.95 -23.72 -6.07
N LYS A 334 9.86 -23.85 -7.40
CA LYS A 334 10.19 -25.05 -8.17
C LYS A 334 10.86 -24.68 -9.49
N ILE A 335 11.86 -25.47 -9.90
CA ILE A 335 12.53 -25.30 -11.19
C ILE A 335 12.59 -26.64 -11.93
N SER A 336 12.29 -26.64 -13.23
CA SER A 336 12.41 -27.85 -14.04
C SER A 336 13.89 -28.20 -14.27
N PRO A 337 14.29 -29.48 -14.29
CA PRO A 337 15.68 -29.89 -14.53
C PRO A 337 16.27 -29.31 -15.83
N ARG A 338 15.48 -29.23 -16.90
CA ARG A 338 15.92 -28.69 -18.19
C ARG A 338 16.26 -27.19 -18.15
N ARG A 339 15.58 -26.42 -17.29
CA ARG A 339 15.88 -24.98 -17.11
C ARG A 339 17.21 -24.76 -16.40
N ILE A 340 17.66 -25.70 -15.56
CA ILE A 340 19.00 -25.64 -14.93
C ILE A 340 20.07 -25.69 -16.01
N ILE A 341 19.96 -26.64 -16.94
CA ILE A 341 20.88 -26.77 -18.07
C ILE A 341 20.84 -25.49 -18.92
N GLY A 342 19.66 -25.06 -19.36
CA GLY A 342 19.54 -24.00 -20.36
C GLY A 342 19.89 -22.58 -19.89
N LYS A 343 19.89 -22.29 -18.58
CA LYS A 343 20.13 -20.93 -18.07
C LYS A 343 21.43 -20.76 -17.29
N ALA A 344 21.91 -21.79 -16.60
CA ALA A 344 23.08 -21.67 -15.71
C ALA A 344 24.28 -22.54 -16.14
N TRP A 345 24.12 -23.37 -17.17
CA TRP A 345 25.13 -24.33 -17.62
C TRP A 345 25.39 -24.24 -19.13
N GLU A 346 26.48 -23.60 -19.50
CA GLU A 346 26.85 -23.34 -20.91
C GLU A 346 26.99 -24.64 -21.71
N GLU A 347 26.59 -24.63 -22.98
CA GLU A 347 26.39 -25.83 -23.82
C GLU A 347 27.64 -26.70 -24.00
N HIS A 348 28.82 -26.10 -23.91
CA HIS A 348 30.13 -26.74 -24.12
C HIS A 348 30.80 -27.22 -22.83
N GLU A 349 30.21 -26.98 -21.66
CA GLU A 349 30.77 -27.38 -20.38
C GLU A 349 30.30 -28.81 -20.03
N PRO A 350 31.20 -29.81 -19.93
CA PRO A 350 30.81 -31.21 -19.74
C PRO A 350 30.37 -31.51 -18.31
N THR A 351 30.88 -30.76 -17.34
CA THR A 351 30.62 -30.94 -15.91
C THR A 351 30.51 -29.60 -15.21
N LYS A 352 29.59 -29.45 -14.25
CA LYS A 352 29.45 -28.21 -13.46
C LYS A 352 29.09 -28.48 -12.01
N ALA A 353 29.71 -27.79 -11.07
CA ALA A 353 29.36 -27.97 -9.66
C ALA A 353 27.97 -27.39 -9.36
N VAL A 354 27.17 -28.10 -8.56
CA VAL A 354 25.83 -27.62 -8.16
C VAL A 354 25.92 -26.32 -7.38
N ASP A 355 26.99 -26.15 -6.58
CA ASP A 355 27.25 -24.91 -5.86
C ASP A 355 27.57 -23.74 -6.79
N GLU A 356 28.30 -23.96 -7.88
CA GLU A 356 28.57 -22.91 -8.88
C GLU A 356 27.28 -22.47 -9.58
N ILE A 357 26.37 -23.41 -9.86
CA ILE A 357 25.04 -23.12 -10.40
C ILE A 357 24.24 -22.29 -9.40
N TYR A 358 24.22 -22.70 -8.14
CA TYR A 358 23.54 -21.94 -7.09
C TYR A 358 24.10 -20.52 -6.97
N GLU A 359 25.43 -20.38 -6.94
CA GLU A 359 26.11 -19.09 -6.93
C GLU A 359 25.73 -18.22 -8.13
N ALA A 360 25.59 -18.79 -9.32
CA ALA A 360 25.15 -18.07 -10.51
C ALA A 360 23.75 -17.45 -10.31
N PHE A 361 22.79 -18.24 -9.79
CA PHE A 361 21.43 -17.75 -9.50
C PHE A 361 21.41 -16.60 -8.48
N LEU A 362 22.36 -16.56 -7.54
CA LEU A 362 22.46 -15.48 -6.56
C LEU A 362 23.17 -14.22 -7.11
N LYS A 363 24.09 -14.39 -8.06
CA LYS A 363 24.95 -13.32 -8.60
C LYS A 363 24.31 -12.59 -9.78
N TYR A 364 23.69 -13.33 -10.70
CA TYR A 364 23.30 -12.79 -12.02
C TYR A 364 21.83 -12.37 -12.07
N PRO A 365 21.53 -11.06 -12.25
CA PRO A 365 20.15 -10.57 -12.14
C PRO A 365 19.18 -10.97 -13.26
N HIS A 366 19.67 -11.50 -14.39
CA HIS A 366 18.85 -12.05 -15.48
C HIS A 366 18.29 -13.44 -15.17
N LEU A 367 18.85 -14.12 -14.16
CA LEU A 367 18.33 -15.37 -13.67
C LEU A 367 17.19 -15.10 -12.69
N PRO A 368 16.16 -15.97 -12.63
CA PRO A 368 15.15 -15.86 -11.60
C PRO A 368 15.77 -16.11 -10.22
N MET A 369 15.20 -15.52 -9.18
CA MET A 369 15.57 -15.80 -7.80
C MET A 369 15.08 -17.20 -7.40
N LEU A 370 15.82 -17.87 -6.53
CA LEU A 370 15.38 -19.13 -5.92
C LEU A 370 14.95 -18.85 -4.49
N GLU A 371 13.83 -19.44 -4.07
CA GLU A 371 13.37 -19.30 -2.68
C GLU A 371 14.37 -19.88 -1.68
N SER A 372 15.04 -20.98 -2.06
CA SER A 372 16.12 -21.56 -1.27
C SER A 372 17.01 -22.45 -2.13
N LYS A 373 18.19 -22.80 -1.61
CA LYS A 373 19.07 -23.82 -2.23
C LYS A 373 18.36 -25.15 -2.45
N GLN A 374 17.40 -25.48 -1.59
CA GLN A 374 16.64 -26.72 -1.66
C GLN A 374 15.87 -26.86 -2.98
N VAL A 375 15.34 -25.76 -3.53
CA VAL A 375 14.66 -25.73 -4.83
C VAL A 375 15.56 -26.26 -5.94
N LEU A 376 16.84 -25.89 -5.92
CA LEU A 376 17.82 -26.38 -6.88
C LEU A 376 18.13 -27.85 -6.66
N LEU A 377 18.35 -28.28 -5.41
CA LEU A 377 18.68 -29.68 -5.08
C LEU A 377 17.55 -30.65 -5.47
N GLU A 378 16.30 -30.27 -5.27
CA GLU A 378 15.13 -31.06 -5.67
C GLU A 378 15.04 -31.20 -7.19
N ALA A 379 15.28 -30.12 -7.91
CA ALA A 379 15.31 -30.14 -9.36
C ALA A 379 16.49 -30.95 -9.91
N VAL A 380 17.63 -30.95 -9.22
CA VAL A 380 18.76 -31.84 -9.54
C VAL A 380 18.37 -33.30 -9.33
N ALA A 381 17.80 -33.65 -8.18
CA ALA A 381 17.33 -35.01 -7.90
C ALA A 381 16.30 -35.50 -8.93
N GLN A 382 15.36 -34.63 -9.31
CA GLN A 382 14.39 -34.90 -10.35
C GLN A 382 15.06 -35.12 -11.71
N GLY A 383 16.04 -34.29 -12.09
CA GLY A 383 16.78 -34.41 -13.34
C GLY A 383 17.55 -35.72 -13.47
N VAL A 384 18.17 -36.17 -12.37
CA VAL A 384 18.85 -37.47 -12.31
C VAL A 384 17.86 -38.61 -12.52
N ARG A 385 16.72 -38.58 -11.82
CA ARG A 385 15.66 -39.59 -11.94
C ARG A 385 15.08 -39.65 -13.36
N GLU A 386 14.86 -38.51 -13.99
CA GLU A 386 14.32 -38.41 -15.36
C GLU A 386 15.37 -38.70 -16.45
N GLY A 387 16.65 -38.80 -16.07
CA GLY A 387 17.76 -39.04 -17.00
C GLY A 387 18.08 -37.82 -17.87
N VAL A 388 17.82 -36.61 -17.38
CA VAL A 388 18.13 -35.34 -18.06
C VAL A 388 19.63 -35.02 -17.98
N PHE A 389 20.26 -35.34 -16.86
CA PHE A 389 21.72 -35.28 -16.63
C PHE A 389 22.11 -36.31 -15.58
N GLY A 390 23.41 -36.64 -15.49
CA GLY A 390 23.97 -37.41 -14.38
C GLY A 390 24.45 -36.52 -13.24
N VAL A 391 24.65 -37.11 -12.07
CA VAL A 391 25.29 -36.45 -10.92
C VAL A 391 26.42 -37.31 -10.39
N ARG A 392 27.55 -36.69 -10.07
CA ARG A 392 28.64 -37.29 -9.31
C ARG A 392 28.66 -36.74 -7.89
N VAL A 393 28.61 -37.64 -6.90
CA VAL A 393 28.82 -37.33 -5.47
C VAL A 393 30.00 -38.19 -4.99
N GLY A 394 31.11 -37.54 -4.64
CA GLY A 394 32.37 -38.25 -4.39
C GLY A 394 32.84 -39.04 -5.63
N GLU A 395 32.98 -40.35 -5.50
CA GLU A 395 33.38 -41.27 -6.57
C GLU A 395 32.19 -41.89 -7.33
N ARG A 396 30.96 -41.77 -6.80
CA ARG A 396 29.78 -42.44 -7.38
C ARG A 396 29.06 -41.53 -8.35
N VAL A 397 28.74 -42.06 -9.53
CA VAL A 397 27.89 -41.41 -10.52
C VAL A 397 26.49 -42.01 -10.47
N PHE A 398 25.49 -41.16 -10.50
CA PHE A 398 24.08 -41.51 -10.47
C PHE A 398 23.39 -41.01 -11.74
N PHE A 399 22.61 -41.87 -12.37
CA PHE A 399 21.84 -41.56 -13.57
C PHE A 399 20.62 -42.47 -13.69
N LYS A 400 19.43 -41.91 -13.93
CA LYS A 400 18.15 -42.63 -13.89
C LYS A 400 17.92 -43.40 -12.57
N GLU A 401 18.46 -42.85 -11.48
CA GLU A 401 18.36 -43.38 -10.13
C GLU A 401 17.56 -42.41 -9.25
N ASN A 402 16.91 -42.93 -8.21
CA ASN A 402 16.23 -42.10 -7.22
C ASN A 402 17.22 -41.67 -6.14
N ILE A 403 17.52 -40.37 -6.08
CA ILE A 403 18.38 -39.76 -5.08
C ILE A 403 17.55 -38.84 -4.19
N GLY A 404 17.77 -38.92 -2.87
CA GLY A 404 17.26 -37.92 -1.94
C GLY A 404 18.10 -36.64 -1.99
N ALA A 405 17.43 -35.47 -1.91
CA ALA A 405 18.10 -34.17 -1.92
C ALA A 405 19.18 -33.99 -0.81
N SER A 406 19.06 -34.74 0.29
CA SER A 406 20.04 -34.75 1.38
C SER A 406 21.41 -35.30 0.98
N VAL A 407 21.47 -36.22 0.01
CA VAL A 407 22.72 -36.80 -0.51
C VAL A 407 23.45 -35.80 -1.42
N LEU A 408 22.70 -34.90 -2.05
CA LEU A 408 23.20 -33.85 -2.95
C LEU A 408 23.74 -32.62 -2.20
N ALA A 409 23.72 -32.62 -0.87
CA ALA A 409 24.24 -31.53 -0.06
C ALA A 409 25.79 -31.54 0.04
N ALA A 410 26.44 -32.63 -0.35
CA ALA A 410 27.91 -32.75 -0.45
C ALA A 410 28.42 -32.15 -1.79
N GLU A 411 29.75 -32.09 -1.98
CA GLU A 411 30.38 -31.63 -3.23
C GLU A 411 29.86 -32.42 -4.44
N THR A 412 28.87 -31.83 -5.12
CA THR A 412 28.07 -32.49 -6.15
C THR A 412 28.36 -31.84 -7.50
N VAL A 413 28.65 -32.67 -8.49
CA VAL A 413 28.97 -32.21 -9.86
C VAL A 413 27.95 -32.80 -10.83
N LEU A 414 27.27 -31.96 -11.59
CA LEU A 414 26.40 -32.38 -12.69
C LEU A 414 27.23 -32.82 -13.90
N LEU A 415 26.76 -33.85 -14.60
CA LEU A 415 27.37 -34.42 -15.81
C LEU A 415 26.37 -34.36 -16.97
N ARG A 416 26.69 -33.63 -18.06
CA ARG A 416 25.74 -33.39 -19.15
C ARG A 416 25.45 -34.67 -19.93
N GLU A 417 26.51 -35.43 -20.16
CA GLU A 417 26.48 -36.79 -20.70
C GLU A 417 27.14 -37.72 -19.68
N PRO A 418 26.36 -38.51 -18.92
CA PRO A 418 26.94 -39.47 -18.01
C PRO A 418 27.54 -40.61 -18.85
N THR A 419 28.86 -40.54 -19.12
CA THR A 419 29.59 -41.70 -19.62
C THR A 419 29.62 -42.72 -18.48
N ILE A 420 28.79 -43.76 -18.59
CA ILE A 420 28.72 -44.85 -17.61
C ILE A 420 30.02 -45.65 -17.76
N SER A 421 31.09 -45.24 -17.09
CA SER A 421 32.22 -46.13 -16.83
C SER A 421 31.78 -47.13 -15.77
N GLN A 422 31.18 -48.25 -16.22
CA GLN A 422 30.99 -49.41 -15.38
C GLN A 422 32.37 -49.93 -14.93
N ARG A 423 32.79 -49.57 -13.71
CA ARG A 423 33.68 -50.43 -12.93
C ARG A 423 32.83 -51.12 -11.87
N VAL A 424 32.21 -52.22 -12.28
CA VAL A 424 31.75 -53.24 -11.34
C VAL A 424 32.99 -54.06 -10.97
N PRO A 425 33.36 -54.20 -9.69
CA PRO A 425 34.33 -55.21 -9.29
C PRO A 425 33.69 -56.58 -9.49
N GLU A 426 34.26 -57.39 -10.38
CA GLU A 426 33.90 -58.80 -10.53
C GLU A 426 34.16 -59.53 -9.20
N THR A 427 33.16 -60.25 -8.71
CA THR A 427 33.38 -61.33 -7.73
C THR A 427 32.43 -62.50 -8.05
N THR A 428 33.00 -63.48 -8.76
CA THR A 428 32.83 -64.93 -8.63
C THR A 428 31.47 -65.53 -8.21
N SER A 429 30.78 -66.07 -9.23
CA SER A 429 30.30 -67.46 -9.37
C SER A 429 29.87 -68.31 -8.15
N GLY A 430 28.64 -68.84 -8.23
CA GLY A 430 28.17 -70.06 -7.55
C GLY A 430 26.69 -70.38 -7.86
N PRO A 431 26.33 -71.57 -8.41
CA PRO A 431 25.00 -71.86 -8.97
C PRO A 431 24.10 -72.74 -8.06
N GLY A 432 22.77 -72.72 -8.27
CA GLY A 432 21.87 -73.79 -7.80
C GLY A 432 20.37 -73.44 -7.65
N GLY A 433 19.58 -73.80 -8.67
CA GLY A 433 18.20 -74.37 -8.65
C GLY A 433 17.07 -73.80 -7.78
N GLU A 434 15.95 -73.42 -8.40
CA GLU A 434 14.70 -74.21 -8.41
C GLU A 434 13.64 -73.59 -9.34
N MET A 435 12.76 -74.44 -9.87
CA MET A 435 11.85 -74.21 -11.00
C MET A 435 10.44 -74.68 -10.61
N LEU A 436 9.36 -73.97 -11.00
CA LEU A 436 8.02 -74.44 -11.46
C LEU A 436 7.01 -73.24 -11.60
N PRO A 437 5.92 -73.35 -12.40
CA PRO A 437 5.46 -72.39 -13.44
C PRO A 437 4.04 -71.83 -13.11
N PRO A 438 3.10 -71.35 -13.99
CA PRO A 438 2.96 -71.26 -15.48
C PRO A 438 2.34 -69.90 -15.99
N PRO A 439 1.64 -69.78 -17.16
CA PRO A 439 2.11 -69.81 -18.57
C PRO A 439 1.61 -68.54 -19.38
N PRO A 440 1.35 -68.54 -20.73
CA PRO A 440 2.11 -67.71 -21.68
C PRO A 440 1.27 -66.81 -22.63
N GLY A 441 1.98 -66.02 -23.46
CA GLY A 441 1.48 -65.38 -24.69
C GLY A 441 1.08 -63.92 -24.47
N VAL A 442 1.54 -62.93 -25.24
CA VAL A 442 1.58 -62.86 -26.71
C VAL A 442 2.79 -62.06 -27.22
N GLN A 443 3.22 -62.42 -28.43
CA GLN A 443 4.31 -61.93 -29.26
C GLN A 443 4.16 -60.46 -29.70
N GLU A 444 5.28 -59.76 -29.90
CA GLU A 444 5.83 -59.36 -31.22
C GLU A 444 7.06 -58.42 -31.02
N GLY A 445 8.14 -58.65 -31.77
CA GLY A 445 9.35 -57.81 -31.80
C GLY A 445 9.29 -56.72 -32.88
N PRO A 446 10.43 -56.26 -33.45
CA PRO A 446 11.75 -56.01 -32.88
C PRO A 446 12.19 -54.52 -33.04
N THR A 447 13.25 -54.17 -32.34
CA THR A 447 14.03 -52.92 -32.49
C THR A 447 14.87 -52.93 -33.78
N ALA A 448 14.95 -51.82 -34.51
CA ALA A 448 16.23 -51.20 -34.95
C ALA A 448 16.06 -49.99 -35.92
N ALA A 449 16.54 -48.84 -35.44
CA ALA A 449 17.57 -47.97 -36.05
C ALA A 449 17.29 -47.09 -37.30
N THR A 450 17.39 -45.77 -37.01
CA THR A 450 18.12 -44.66 -37.67
C THR A 450 17.63 -43.96 -38.95
N ASP A 451 17.35 -42.67 -38.75
CA ASP A 451 17.62 -41.45 -39.53
C ASP A 451 17.44 -41.42 -41.07
N ALA A 452 16.43 -40.67 -41.49
CA ALA A 452 16.47 -39.77 -42.64
C ALA A 452 15.38 -38.68 -42.50
N GLY A 453 15.71 -37.46 -42.92
CA GLY A 453 15.01 -36.20 -42.58
C GLY A 453 13.50 -36.17 -42.82
N LYS A 454 12.79 -35.50 -41.90
CA LYS A 454 11.33 -35.34 -41.96
C LYS A 454 10.97 -34.14 -42.82
N ALA A 455 10.45 -34.44 -44.01
CA ALA A 455 9.69 -33.54 -44.86
C ALA A 455 8.43 -33.02 -44.11
N PRO A 456 7.91 -31.83 -44.46
CA PRO A 456 6.71 -31.28 -43.85
C PRO A 456 5.50 -32.18 -44.12
N GLY A 457 4.70 -32.44 -43.08
CA GLY A 457 3.49 -33.25 -43.15
C GLY A 457 2.38 -32.61 -44.00
N PRO A 458 1.33 -33.36 -44.37
CA PRO A 458 0.27 -32.87 -45.25
C PRO A 458 -0.47 -31.68 -44.63
N THR A 459 -0.49 -30.55 -45.35
CA THR A 459 -1.17 -29.32 -44.97
C THR A 459 -2.60 -29.29 -45.55
N ILE A 460 -3.56 -28.80 -44.77
CA ILE A 460 -4.97 -28.66 -45.19
C ILE A 460 -5.25 -27.17 -45.37
N PRO A 461 -5.79 -26.72 -46.52
CA PRO A 461 -5.88 -25.29 -46.86
C PRO A 461 -7.02 -24.54 -46.14
N ALA A 462 -8.05 -25.23 -45.65
CA ALA A 462 -9.17 -24.62 -44.96
C ALA A 462 -9.74 -25.58 -43.90
N TYR A 463 -10.11 -25.03 -42.75
CA TYR A 463 -10.68 -25.77 -41.63
C TYR A 463 -11.89 -25.01 -41.07
N THR A 464 -13.06 -25.64 -41.06
CA THR A 464 -14.30 -25.08 -40.52
C THR A 464 -14.78 -25.95 -39.36
N LEU A 465 -15.03 -25.34 -38.21
CA LEU A 465 -15.45 -26.01 -36.99
C LEU A 465 -16.70 -25.34 -36.42
N GLU A 466 -17.78 -26.10 -36.27
CA GLU A 466 -18.98 -25.67 -35.53
C GLU A 466 -19.09 -26.49 -34.25
N ALA A 467 -18.91 -25.83 -33.10
CA ALA A 467 -18.91 -26.48 -31.80
C ALA A 467 -19.59 -25.63 -30.73
N GLY A 468 -20.40 -26.26 -29.88
CA GLY A 468 -21.03 -25.62 -28.72
C GLY A 468 -20.07 -25.62 -27.53
N ILE A 469 -19.59 -24.43 -27.12
CA ILE A 469 -18.57 -24.29 -26.09
C ILE A 469 -19.23 -23.79 -24.79
N PRO A 470 -19.08 -24.51 -23.66
CA PRO A 470 -19.49 -24.03 -22.34
C PRO A 470 -18.76 -22.75 -21.94
N TRP A 471 -19.44 -21.84 -21.26
CA TRP A 471 -18.90 -20.52 -20.91
C TRP A 471 -17.62 -20.58 -20.05
N ASP A 472 -17.55 -21.54 -19.13
CA ASP A 472 -16.41 -21.78 -18.25
C ASP A 472 -15.18 -22.38 -18.97
N LYS A 473 -15.35 -22.80 -20.24
CA LYS A 473 -14.30 -23.43 -21.07
C LYS A 473 -13.87 -22.56 -22.25
N LEU A 474 -14.32 -21.32 -22.32
CA LEU A 474 -13.93 -20.40 -23.40
C LEU A 474 -12.42 -20.13 -23.42
N SER A 475 -11.78 -20.03 -22.24
CA SER A 475 -10.32 -19.86 -22.15
C SER A 475 -9.55 -21.07 -22.69
N ASP A 476 -10.07 -22.28 -22.45
CA ASP A 476 -9.49 -23.53 -22.97
C ASP A 476 -9.66 -23.61 -24.50
N PHE A 477 -10.77 -23.14 -25.06
CA PHE A 477 -10.97 -23.06 -26.51
C PHE A 477 -10.02 -22.04 -27.15
N VAL A 478 -9.86 -20.86 -26.57
CA VAL A 478 -8.93 -19.85 -27.08
C VAL A 478 -7.50 -20.39 -27.05
N ARG A 479 -7.08 -20.99 -25.92
CA ARG A 479 -5.73 -21.54 -25.77
C ARG A 479 -5.48 -22.78 -26.64
N GLY A 480 -6.45 -23.67 -26.77
CA GLY A 480 -6.28 -24.99 -27.38
C GLY A 480 -6.67 -25.07 -28.86
N VAL A 481 -7.49 -24.14 -29.37
CA VAL A 481 -7.98 -24.17 -30.76
C VAL A 481 -7.60 -22.89 -31.50
N VAL A 482 -7.82 -21.72 -30.91
CA VAL A 482 -7.56 -20.44 -31.59
C VAL A 482 -6.05 -20.14 -31.65
N THR A 483 -5.34 -20.26 -30.52
CA THR A 483 -3.90 -19.94 -30.46
C THR A 483 -3.04 -20.81 -31.37
N PRO A 484 -3.24 -22.15 -31.46
CA PRO A 484 -2.45 -22.97 -32.38
C PRO A 484 -2.72 -22.65 -33.85
N LEU A 485 -3.98 -22.47 -34.26
CA LEU A 485 -4.31 -22.12 -35.65
C LEU A 485 -3.75 -20.74 -36.06
N ARG A 486 -3.69 -19.80 -35.11
CA ARG A 486 -3.02 -18.50 -35.32
C ARG A 486 -1.50 -18.62 -35.40
N GLN A 487 -0.89 -19.51 -34.61
CA GLN A 487 0.56 -19.78 -34.67
C GLN A 487 0.98 -20.39 -36.01
N ASP A 488 0.08 -21.16 -36.63
CA ASP A 488 0.25 -21.70 -37.99
C ASP A 488 -0.09 -20.69 -39.09
N GLY A 489 -0.39 -19.43 -38.73
CA GLY A 489 -0.60 -18.32 -39.67
C GLY A 489 -1.97 -18.28 -40.35
N ALA A 490 -2.96 -19.03 -39.86
CA ALA A 490 -4.31 -19.00 -40.42
C ALA A 490 -5.02 -17.66 -40.13
N GLU A 491 -5.73 -17.14 -41.13
CA GLU A 491 -6.66 -16.02 -40.93
C GLU A 491 -7.96 -16.57 -40.31
N LEU A 492 -8.34 -16.04 -39.15
CA LEU A 492 -9.41 -16.61 -38.32
C LEU A 492 -10.63 -15.69 -38.30
N GLU A 493 -11.78 -16.22 -38.72
CA GLU A 493 -13.09 -15.59 -38.54
C GLU A 493 -13.90 -16.38 -37.51
N ILE A 494 -14.37 -15.72 -36.44
CA ILE A 494 -15.12 -16.35 -35.35
C ILE A 494 -16.52 -15.73 -35.27
N MET A 495 -17.54 -16.53 -35.54
CA MET A 495 -18.94 -16.16 -35.29
C MET A 495 -19.38 -16.67 -33.92
N VAL A 496 -19.83 -15.75 -33.05
CA VAL A 496 -20.24 -16.08 -31.66
C VAL A 496 -21.75 -15.99 -31.51
N THR A 497 -22.38 -17.07 -31.05
CA THR A 497 -23.79 -17.07 -30.64
C THR A 497 -23.90 -17.14 -29.11
N LEU A 498 -24.32 -16.05 -28.47
CA LEU A 498 -24.52 -15.99 -27.02
C LEU A 498 -25.99 -16.21 -26.65
N LYS A 499 -26.28 -17.24 -25.83
CA LYS A 499 -27.60 -17.47 -25.25
C LYS A 499 -27.54 -17.30 -23.74
N ALA A 500 -28.05 -16.19 -23.23
CA ALA A 500 -28.15 -15.92 -21.79
C ALA A 500 -29.58 -16.13 -21.31
N ARG A 501 -29.76 -16.87 -20.21
CA ARG A 501 -31.05 -17.08 -19.53
C ARG A 501 -30.88 -16.84 -18.04
N THR A 502 -31.78 -16.08 -17.45
CA THR A 502 -31.81 -15.83 -16.00
C THR A 502 -33.25 -15.90 -15.51
N GLU A 503 -33.46 -16.43 -14.30
CA GLU A 503 -34.80 -16.53 -13.71
C GLU A 503 -35.35 -15.15 -13.30
N SER A 504 -34.48 -14.20 -12.96
CA SER A 504 -34.82 -12.84 -12.51
C SER A 504 -34.90 -11.80 -13.64
N GLY A 505 -34.68 -12.21 -14.89
CA GLY A 505 -34.60 -11.32 -16.06
C GLY A 505 -33.26 -10.60 -16.18
N ILE A 506 -32.89 -10.20 -17.41
CA ILE A 506 -31.67 -9.44 -17.69
C ILE A 506 -32.03 -7.96 -17.74
N LYS A 507 -31.33 -7.13 -16.96
CA LYS A 507 -31.58 -5.67 -16.89
C LYS A 507 -31.30 -5.01 -18.25
N GLN A 508 -32.27 -4.27 -18.76
CA GLN A 508 -32.20 -3.60 -20.07
C GLN A 508 -31.01 -2.62 -20.18
N THR A 509 -30.67 -1.91 -19.09
CA THR A 509 -29.49 -1.03 -19.05
C THR A 509 -28.18 -1.77 -19.26
N THR A 510 -28.09 -3.04 -18.87
CA THR A 510 -26.87 -3.85 -19.08
C THR A 510 -26.73 -4.25 -20.55
N LEU A 511 -27.84 -4.57 -21.22
CA LEU A 511 -27.86 -4.87 -22.66
C LEU A 511 -27.53 -3.63 -23.50
N GLU A 512 -28.15 -2.49 -23.19
CA GLU A 512 -28.04 -1.28 -24.01
C GLU A 512 -26.73 -0.50 -23.77
N GLN A 513 -26.30 -0.35 -22.52
CA GLN A 513 -25.14 0.51 -22.20
C GLN A 513 -23.82 -0.26 -22.10
N LYS A 514 -23.83 -1.54 -21.74
CA LYS A 514 -22.59 -2.32 -21.63
C LYS A 514 -22.42 -3.25 -22.81
N VAL A 515 -23.39 -4.11 -23.09
CA VAL A 515 -23.23 -5.13 -24.14
C VAL A 515 -23.14 -4.49 -25.52
N ARG A 516 -24.10 -3.63 -25.92
CA ARG A 516 -24.04 -2.97 -27.23
C ARG A 516 -22.88 -2.00 -27.38
N GLU A 517 -22.51 -1.27 -26.33
CA GLU A 517 -21.38 -0.34 -26.38
C GLU A 517 -20.05 -1.07 -26.53
N THR A 518 -19.84 -2.17 -25.78
CA THR A 518 -18.64 -3.00 -25.94
C THR A 518 -18.57 -3.65 -27.32
N LEU A 519 -19.68 -4.16 -27.86
CA LEU A 519 -19.73 -4.72 -29.23
C LEU A 519 -19.37 -3.66 -30.28
N ARG A 520 -19.81 -2.41 -30.09
CA ARG A 520 -19.45 -1.29 -30.99
C ARG A 520 -17.97 -0.91 -30.88
N GLN A 521 -17.40 -0.89 -29.66
CA GLN A 521 -15.99 -0.53 -29.43
C GLN A 521 -15.02 -1.55 -30.04
N ILE A 522 -15.38 -2.83 -30.06
CA ILE A 522 -14.56 -3.89 -30.67
C ILE A 522 -14.84 -4.07 -32.18
N GLY A 523 -15.74 -3.26 -32.76
CA GLY A 523 -16.07 -3.32 -34.19
C GLY A 523 -16.83 -4.59 -34.61
N ALA A 524 -17.57 -5.22 -33.69
CA ALA A 524 -18.32 -6.44 -33.99
C ALA A 524 -19.55 -6.16 -34.86
N THR A 525 -19.78 -6.98 -35.88
CA THR A 525 -20.98 -6.91 -36.73
C THR A 525 -22.08 -7.79 -36.13
N VAL A 526 -23.22 -7.20 -35.77
CA VAL A 526 -24.35 -7.92 -35.15
C VAL A 526 -25.28 -8.44 -36.24
N PHE A 527 -25.36 -9.77 -36.40
CA PHE A 527 -26.15 -10.40 -37.48
C PHE A 527 -27.62 -10.65 -37.10
N ASN A 528 -27.97 -10.89 -35.82
CA ASN A 528 -29.35 -11.02 -35.35
C ASN A 528 -29.44 -10.81 -33.82
N GLU A 529 -30.41 -10.02 -33.33
CA GLU A 529 -30.66 -9.77 -31.89
C GLU A 529 -32.18 -9.88 -31.59
N GLU A 530 -32.62 -11.01 -31.03
CA GLU A 530 -34.01 -11.23 -30.59
C GLU A 530 -34.11 -11.30 -29.06
N PRO A 531 -34.63 -10.26 -28.38
CA PRO A 531 -34.99 -10.37 -26.97
C PRO A 531 -36.29 -11.18 -26.84
N ARG A 532 -36.18 -12.48 -26.50
CA ARG A 532 -37.37 -13.28 -26.16
C ARG A 532 -37.78 -13.03 -24.70
N GLY A 533 -38.90 -12.32 -24.52
CA GLY A 533 -39.61 -12.24 -23.24
C GLY A 533 -40.23 -13.61 -22.86
N PRO A 534 -40.62 -13.81 -21.59
CA PRO A 534 -41.21 -15.07 -21.16
C PRO A 534 -42.46 -15.37 -21.99
N SER A 535 -42.49 -16.57 -22.56
CA SER A 535 -43.63 -17.12 -23.28
C SER A 535 -44.87 -17.10 -22.38
N GLY A 536 -45.72 -16.09 -22.56
CA GLY A 536 -47.08 -16.09 -22.05
C GLY A 536 -47.86 -17.19 -22.75
N SER A 537 -48.37 -18.11 -21.93
CA SER A 537 -49.44 -19.07 -22.22
C SER A 537 -50.36 -18.63 -23.36
N SER A 538 -50.37 -19.39 -24.45
CA SER A 538 -51.50 -19.46 -25.36
C SER A 538 -52.72 -20.03 -24.63
N ALA A 539 -53.85 -19.34 -24.71
CA ALA A 539 -55.25 -19.82 -24.71
C ALA A 539 -56.15 -18.79 -23.99
N PRO A 540 -57.44 -18.65 -24.37
CA PRO A 540 -58.32 -19.70 -24.89
C PRO A 540 -58.15 -20.03 -26.37
#